data_AF-I0I5B7-F1
#
_entry.id   AF-I0I5B7-F1
#
_cell.length_a   1.000
_cell.length_b   1.000
_cell.length_c   1.000
_cell.angle_alpha   90.00
_cell.angle_beta   90.00
_cell.angle_gamma   90.00
#
_symmetry.space_group_name_H-M   'P 1'
#
loop_
_entity.id
_entity.type
_entity.pdbx_description
1 polymer ?
#
loop_
_entity_poly.entity_id
_entity_poly.type
_entity_poly.pdbx_seq_one_letter_code
_entity_poly.pdbx_strand_id
1 'polypeptide(L)'
;MAVKIPSLPDEWLIQELPALWRERPDLIHPLLHRLLSESKELSWYLVIRAYQERRVNLGKAAELLGLHELELRERFLELGIPLRLGPADPAEARAEVEAVRTWYSPVTSLQELL
;
A
#
# COMPACT_ATOMS: atom_id res chain seq x y z
N MET A 1 10.63 -24.76 -15.90
CA MET A 1 10.81 -24.16 -17.24
C MET A 1 10.74 -22.65 -17.07
N ALA A 2 11.83 -21.92 -17.32
CA ALA A 2 11.83 -20.47 -17.20
C ALA A 2 11.13 -19.88 -18.43
N VAL A 3 9.97 -19.26 -18.23
CA VAL A 3 9.30 -18.49 -19.28
C VAL A 3 10.23 -17.33 -19.62
N LYS A 4 10.75 -17.34 -20.85
CA LYS A 4 11.57 -16.26 -21.38
C LYS A 4 10.61 -15.12 -21.74
N ILE A 5 10.36 -14.23 -20.78
CA ILE A 5 9.54 -13.05 -21.00
C ILE A 5 10.28 -12.21 -22.05
N PRO A 6 9.65 -11.90 -23.21
CA PRO A 6 10.29 -11.04 -24.21
C PRO A 6 10.66 -9.71 -23.55
N SER A 7 11.88 -9.24 -23.80
CA SER A 7 12.38 -7.93 -23.41
C SER A 7 11.64 -6.84 -24.18
N LEU A 8 10.38 -6.60 -23.84
CA LEU A 8 9.67 -5.40 -24.24
C LEU A 8 9.97 -4.32 -23.19
N PRO A 9 10.06 -3.03 -23.56
CA PRO A 9 10.32 -1.96 -22.60
C PRO A 9 9.25 -1.96 -21.51
N ASP A 10 9.61 -1.95 -20.22
CA ASP A 10 8.63 -2.07 -19.13
C ASP A 10 7.54 -0.96 -19.16
N GLU A 11 7.75 0.12 -19.91
CA GLU A 11 6.82 1.23 -20.08
C GLU A 11 5.44 0.82 -20.63
N TRP A 12 5.36 -0.05 -21.65
CA TRP A 12 4.05 -0.51 -22.14
C TRP A 12 3.35 -1.36 -21.07
N LEU A 13 4.10 -2.17 -20.30
CA LEU A 13 3.54 -3.01 -19.24
C LEU A 13 2.95 -2.15 -18.13
N ILE A 14 3.65 -1.08 -17.74
CA ILE A 14 3.17 -0.11 -16.75
C ILE A 14 1.86 0.56 -17.24
N GLN A 15 1.76 0.86 -18.53
CA GLN A 15 0.56 1.48 -19.12
C GLN A 15 -0.66 0.53 -19.12
N GLU A 16 -0.45 -0.78 -19.19
CA GLU A 16 -1.52 -1.79 -19.19
C GLU A 16 -2.03 -2.14 -17.77
N LEU A 17 -1.22 -1.93 -16.73
CA LEU A 17 -1.60 -2.28 -15.35
C LEU A 17 -2.95 -1.69 -14.88
N PRO A 18 -3.32 -0.43 -15.19
CA PRO A 18 -4.62 0.11 -14.80
C PRO A 18 -5.82 -0.56 -15.48
N ALA A 19 -5.66 -1.01 -16.73
CA ALA A 19 -6.69 -1.79 -17.41
C ALA A 19 -6.81 -3.17 -16.76
N LEU A 20 -5.66 -3.82 -16.54
CA LEU A 20 -5.61 -5.16 -15.95
C LEU A 20 -6.15 -5.19 -14.52
N TRP A 21 -5.92 -4.16 -13.71
CA TRP A 21 -6.53 -4.02 -12.37
C TRP A 21 -8.07 -3.98 -12.43
N ARG A 22 -8.64 -3.29 -13.42
CA ARG A 22 -10.10 -3.16 -13.57
C ARG A 22 -10.75 -4.44 -14.10
N GLU A 23 -10.11 -5.08 -15.06
CA GLU A 23 -10.67 -6.23 -15.78
C GLU A 23 -10.42 -7.55 -15.07
N ARG A 24 -9.22 -7.71 -14.49
CA ARG A 24 -8.73 -8.95 -13.87
C ARG A 24 -8.03 -8.68 -12.54
N PRO A 25 -8.74 -8.13 -11.54
CA PRO A 25 -8.17 -7.87 -10.22
C PRO A 25 -7.64 -9.16 -9.56
N ASP A 26 -8.24 -10.31 -9.88
CA ASP A 26 -7.80 -11.64 -9.43
C ASP A 26 -6.34 -11.95 -9.77
N LEU A 27 -5.84 -11.41 -10.89
CA LEU A 27 -4.45 -11.60 -11.32
C LEU A 27 -3.49 -10.58 -10.70
N ILE A 28 -3.93 -9.33 -10.57
CA ILE A 28 -3.04 -8.24 -10.12
C ILE A 28 -2.89 -8.20 -8.61
N HIS A 29 -3.96 -8.45 -7.86
CA HIS A 29 -3.93 -8.39 -6.41
C HIS A 29 -2.80 -9.26 -5.81
N PRO A 30 -2.72 -10.58 -6.10
CA PRO A 30 -1.66 -11.43 -5.55
C PRO A 30 -0.27 -11.03 -6.06
N LEU A 31 -0.15 -10.51 -7.28
CA LEU A 31 1.12 -10.05 -7.84
C LEU A 31 1.67 -8.83 -7.07
N LEU A 32 0.82 -7.84 -6.80
CA LEU A 32 1.21 -6.66 -6.02
C LEU A 32 1.56 -7.03 -4.58
N HIS A 33 0.79 -7.91 -3.95
CA HIS A 33 1.10 -8.41 -2.61
C HIS A 33 2.45 -9.12 -2.56
N ARG A 34 2.76 -9.96 -3.56
CA ARG A 34 4.06 -10.62 -3.69
C ARG A 34 5.18 -9.61 -3.91
N LEU A 35 5.00 -8.64 -4.81
CA LEU A 35 5.99 -7.61 -5.10
C LEU A 35 6.36 -6.82 -3.83
N LEU A 36 5.36 -6.46 -3.02
CA LEU A 36 5.55 -5.74 -1.75
C LEU A 36 6.17 -6.61 -0.66
N SER A 37 5.91 -7.92 -0.64
CA SER A 37 6.49 -8.82 0.36
C SER A 37 7.91 -9.28 0.04
N GLU A 38 8.25 -9.41 -1.25
CA GLU A 38 9.56 -9.89 -1.70
C GLU A 38 10.61 -8.76 -1.77
N SER A 39 10.21 -7.50 -2.00
CA SER A 39 11.13 -6.35 -2.08
C SER A 39 10.88 -5.33 -0.97
N LYS A 40 11.70 -5.40 0.09
CA LYS A 40 11.65 -4.42 1.19
C LYS A 40 11.93 -3.00 0.73
N GLU A 41 12.84 -2.82 -0.23
CA GLU A 41 13.19 -1.51 -0.78
C GLU A 41 12.02 -0.89 -1.54
N LEU A 42 11.36 -1.68 -2.38
CA LEU A 42 10.21 -1.20 -3.16
C LEU A 42 8.99 -0.95 -2.27
N SER A 43 8.75 -1.83 -1.29
CA SER A 43 7.74 -1.61 -0.26
C SER A 43 7.99 -0.30 0.50
N TRP A 44 9.22 -0.09 0.97
CA TRP A 44 9.64 1.17 1.59
C TRP A 44 9.32 2.36 0.68
N TYR A 45 9.84 2.39 -0.54
CA TYR A 45 9.64 3.52 -1.46
C TYR A 45 8.16 3.84 -1.69
N LEU A 46 7.33 2.83 -1.97
CA LEU A 46 5.90 3.03 -2.23
C LEU A 46 5.15 3.54 -1.00
N VAL A 47 5.43 3.00 0.18
CA VAL A 47 4.77 3.41 1.42
C VAL A 47 5.18 4.83 1.81
N ILE A 48 6.46 5.18 1.71
CA ILE A 48 6.94 6.54 1.99
C ILE A 48 6.33 7.54 1.02
N ARG A 49 6.27 7.21 -0.28
CA ARG A 49 5.60 8.07 -1.26
C ARG A 49 4.12 8.24 -0.93
N ALA A 50 3.42 7.17 -0.57
CA ALA A 50 2.02 7.25 -0.16
C ALA A 50 1.81 8.14 1.09
N TYR A 51 2.73 8.09 2.05
CA TYR A 51 2.73 8.96 3.23
C TYR A 51 2.92 10.44 2.86
N GLN A 52 3.94 10.74 2.05
CA GLN A 52 4.26 12.11 1.60
C GLN A 52 3.09 12.72 0.81
N GLU A 53 2.41 11.90 0.02
CA GLU A 53 1.24 12.26 -0.78
C GLU A 53 -0.06 12.26 0.03
N ARG A 54 0.02 12.07 1.35
CA ARG A 54 -1.12 12.06 2.29
C ARG A 54 -2.19 11.01 1.96
N ARG A 55 -1.83 9.94 1.26
CA ARG A 55 -2.72 8.80 1.01
C ARG A 55 -2.82 7.88 2.22
N VAL A 56 -1.79 7.89 3.07
CA VAL A 56 -1.74 7.14 4.34
C VAL A 56 -1.11 8.00 5.43
N ASN A 57 -1.47 7.74 6.68
CA ASN A 57 -0.84 8.36 7.85
C ASN A 57 0.38 7.56 8.34
N LEU A 58 1.04 8.03 9.41
CA LEU A 58 2.26 7.40 9.94
C LEU A 58 1.98 5.99 10.48
N GLY A 59 0.87 5.82 11.22
CA GLY A 59 0.48 4.51 11.76
C GLY A 59 0.23 3.48 10.66
N LYS A 60 -0.49 3.86 9.60
CA LYS A 60 -0.75 2.96 8.46
C LYS A 60 0.52 2.68 7.65
N ALA A 61 1.40 3.66 7.50
CA ALA A 61 2.71 3.44 6.90
C ALA A 61 3.54 2.43 7.70
N ALA A 62 3.54 2.53 9.03
CA ALA A 62 4.23 1.58 9.90
C ALA A 62 3.65 0.16 9.79
N GLU A 63 2.32 0.04 9.79
CA GLU A 63 1.62 -1.23 9.58
C GLU A 63 2.01 -1.89 8.24
N LEU A 64 1.97 -1.14 7.14
CA LEU A 64 2.32 -1.64 5.80
C LEU A 64 3.78 -2.07 5.68
N LEU A 65 4.67 -1.49 6.49
CA LEU A 65 6.09 -1.84 6.55
C LEU A 65 6.39 -2.93 7.58
N GLY A 66 5.40 -3.38 8.35
CA GLY A 66 5.60 -4.33 9.45
C GLY A 66 6.47 -3.78 10.58
N LEU A 67 6.41 -2.47 10.82
CA LEU A 67 7.18 -1.76 11.85
C LEU A 67 6.27 -1.24 12.96
N HIS A 68 6.85 -0.99 14.13
CA HIS A 68 6.17 -0.21 15.15
C HIS A 68 6.14 1.27 14.75
N GLU A 69 5.06 2.01 15.06
CA GLU A 69 4.95 3.42 14.65
C GLU A 69 6.09 4.29 15.20
N LEU A 70 6.51 4.05 16.45
CA LEU A 70 7.65 4.76 17.05
C LEU A 70 8.96 4.48 16.31
N GLU A 71 9.18 3.24 15.85
CA GLU A 71 10.36 2.88 15.06
C GLU A 71 10.36 3.61 13.72
N LEU A 72 9.21 3.66 13.03
CA LEU A 72 9.10 4.40 11.77
C LEU A 72 9.33 5.91 11.98
N ARG A 73 8.83 6.45 13.09
CA ARG A 73 9.03 7.85 13.48
C ARG A 73 10.52 8.19 13.65
N GLU A 74 11.26 7.32 14.34
CA GLU A 74 12.71 7.48 14.54
C GLU A 74 13.45 7.45 13.22
N ARG A 75 13.13 6.48 12.34
CA ARG A 75 13.72 6.42 10.99
C ARG A 75 13.43 7.67 10.17
N PHE A 76 12.24 8.26 10.28
CA PHE A 76 11.92 9.49 9.57
C PHE A 76 12.80 10.64 10.04
N LEU A 77 13.02 10.76 11.35
CA LEU A 77 13.92 11.76 11.91
C LEU A 77 15.36 11.56 11.41
N GLU A 78 15.86 10.33 11.43
CA GLU A 78 17.21 9.98 10.94
C GLU A 78 17.38 10.30 9.45
N LEU A 79 16.36 10.04 8.63
CA LEU A 79 16.37 10.25 7.18
C LEU A 79 15.95 11.67 6.77
N GLY A 80 15.64 12.55 7.71
CA GLY A 80 15.15 13.90 7.44
C GLY A 80 13.78 13.95 6.75
N ILE A 81 12.98 12.90 6.85
CA ILE A 81 11.62 12.84 6.33
C ILE A 81 10.71 13.61 7.30
N PRO A 82 9.96 14.64 6.84
CA PRO A 82 9.12 15.44 7.73
C PRO A 82 8.04 14.61 8.42
N LEU A 83 8.00 14.67 9.76
CA LEU A 83 6.90 14.12 10.54
C LEU A 83 5.67 15.01 10.46
N ARG A 84 4.54 14.41 10.14
CA ARG A 84 3.22 15.02 10.22
C ARG A 84 2.62 14.81 11.61
N LEU A 85 2.58 15.86 12.41
CA LEU A 85 1.95 15.85 13.73
C LEU A 85 0.46 16.16 13.57
N GLY A 86 -0.33 15.14 13.28
CA GLY A 86 -1.80 15.21 13.20
C GLY A 86 -2.38 15.36 11.79
N PRO A 87 -3.72 15.22 11.68
CA PRO A 87 -4.44 15.42 10.42
C PRO A 87 -4.33 16.88 10.00
N ALA A 88 -4.07 17.10 8.71
CA ALA A 88 -4.01 18.44 8.13
C ALA A 88 -5.40 19.10 8.09
N ASP A 89 -6.46 18.29 8.05
CA ASP A 89 -7.85 18.74 8.07
C ASP A 89 -8.81 17.68 8.65
N PRO A 90 -10.07 18.05 8.97
CA PRO A 90 -11.06 17.11 9.49
C PRO A 90 -11.50 16.01 8.52
N ALA A 91 -11.28 16.15 7.22
CA ALA A 91 -11.60 15.11 6.25
C ALA A 91 -10.56 13.99 6.31
N GLU A 92 -9.29 14.37 6.48
CA GLU A 92 -8.20 13.43 6.74
C GLU A 92 -8.42 12.67 8.05
N ALA A 93 -8.82 13.36 9.13
CA ALA A 93 -9.17 12.69 10.39
C ALA A 93 -10.29 11.65 10.22
N ARG A 94 -11.27 11.91 9.33
CA ARG A 94 -12.34 10.95 9.01
C ARG A 94 -11.82 9.78 8.18
N ALA A 95 -10.96 10.03 7.19
CA ALA A 95 -10.35 8.99 6.37
C ALA A 95 -9.51 8.01 7.21
N GLU A 96 -8.81 8.50 8.24
CA GLU A 96 -8.09 7.65 9.20
C GLU A 96 -9.03 6.72 9.97
N VAL A 97 -10.16 7.26 10.46
CA VAL A 97 -11.18 6.47 11.17
C VAL A 97 -11.85 5.45 10.23
N GLU A 98 -12.13 5.84 8.98
CA GLU A 98 -12.72 4.97 7.97
C GLU A 98 -11.78 3.81 7.63
N ALA A 99 -10.49 4.08 7.41
CA ALA A 99 -9.48 3.07 7.11
C ALA A 99 -9.35 2.03 8.23
N VAL A 100 -9.41 2.48 9.50
CA VAL A 100 -9.46 1.59 10.67
C VAL A 100 -10.74 0.74 10.64
N ARG A 101 -11.90 1.34 10.39
CA ARG A 101 -13.19 0.62 10.35
C ARG A 101 -13.26 -0.44 9.26
N THR A 102 -12.82 -0.12 8.04
CA THR A 102 -12.80 -1.08 6.93
C THR A 102 -11.89 -2.28 7.22
N TRP A 103 -10.83 -2.08 8.00
CA TRP A 103 -9.88 -3.13 8.35
C TRP A 103 -10.36 -4.03 9.49
N TYR A 104 -11.08 -3.47 10.47
CA TYR A 104 -11.67 -4.23 11.59
C TYR A 104 -13.06 -4.80 11.29
N SER A 105 -13.68 -4.45 10.15
CA SER A 105 -14.86 -5.17 9.69
C SER A 105 -14.46 -6.60 9.31
N PRO A 106 -14.98 -7.63 10.00
CA PRO A 106 -14.85 -8.98 9.49
C PRO A 106 -15.49 -8.98 8.10
N VAL A 107 -14.77 -9.50 7.10
CA VAL A 107 -15.36 -9.85 5.81
C VAL A 107 -16.35 -10.99 6.11
N THR A 108 -17.57 -10.64 6.48
CA THR A 108 -18.68 -11.58 6.54
C THR A 108 -19.09 -11.87 5.11
N SER A 109 -18.33 -12.74 4.46
CA SER A 109 -18.80 -13.47 3.28
C SER A 109 -19.41 -14.79 3.77
N LEU A 110 -20.62 -14.69 4.34
CA LEU A 110 -21.53 -15.82 4.50
C LEU A 110 -22.76 -15.55 3.63
N GLN A 111 -22.59 -15.74 2.32
CA GLN A 111 -23.69 -15.99 1.39
C GLN A 111 -23.32 -17.12 0.41
N GLU A 112 -22.74 -18.19 0.93
CA GLU A 112 -22.95 -19.54 0.39
C GLU A 112 -23.85 -20.27 1.40
N LEU A 113 -25.18 -20.11 1.27
CA LEU A 113 -26.20 -21.02 1.81
C LEU A 113 -27.61 -20.50 1.41
N LEU A 114 -27.93 -20.65 0.13
CA LEU A 114 -29.27 -20.95 -0.42
C LEU A 114 -29.06 -21.61 -1.79
#